data_AF-A0A4R6JGT3-F1
#
_entry.id   AF-A0A4R6JGT3-F1
#
_cell.length_a   1.000
_cell.length_b   1.000
_cell.length_c   1.000
_cell.angle_alpha   90.00
_cell.angle_beta   90.00
_cell.angle_gamma   90.00
#
_symmetry.space_group_name_H-M   'P 1'
#
loop_
_entity.id
_entity.type
_entity.pdbx_description
1 polymer ?
#
loop_
_entity_poly.entity_id
_entity_poly.type
_entity_poly.pdbx_seq_one_letter_code
_entity_poly.pdbx_strand_id
1 'polypeptide(L)' 'MTGFEPDTELVSRLPLPSHVVVLVDDVWRRGWLIGREHEETGWTGMVQYEGDDGVERTERLPADRIALPESDRPTERAS' A
#
# COMPACT_ATOMS: atom_id res chain seq x y z
N MET A 1 3.79 1.27 -18.40
CA MET A 1 2.70 1.36 -17.42
C MET A 1 2.65 0.00 -16.74
N THR A 2 3.51 -0.22 -15.74
CA THR A 2 3.54 -1.45 -14.95
C THR A 2 2.49 -1.28 -13.85
N GLY A 3 1.38 -2.01 -13.97
CA GLY A 3 0.27 -1.94 -13.04
C GLY A 3 0.60 -2.72 -11.78
N PHE A 4 0.48 -2.08 -10.62
CA PHE A 4 0.39 -2.78 -9.34
C PHE A 4 -0.94 -3.54 -9.32
N GLU A 5 -0.91 -4.85 -9.48
CA GLU A 5 -2.08 -5.69 -9.25
C GLU A 5 -2.21 -5.89 -7.73
N PRO A 6 -3.31 -5.42 -7.12
CA PRO A 6 -3.47 -5.49 -5.67
C PRO A 6 -3.83 -6.91 -5.24
N ASP A 7 -2.98 -7.51 -4.40
CA ASP A 7 -3.22 -8.83 -3.81
C ASP A 7 -4.13 -8.67 -2.58
N THR A 8 -5.37 -9.15 -2.69
CA THR A 8 -6.39 -9.02 -1.64
C THR A 8 -6.02 -9.74 -0.33
N GLU A 9 -5.09 -10.69 -0.39
CA GLU A 9 -4.59 -11.42 0.78
C GLU A 9 -3.37 -10.73 1.43
N LEU A 10 -2.74 -9.77 0.74
CA LEU A 10 -1.50 -9.11 1.16
C LEU A 10 -1.62 -8.52 2.58
N VAL A 11 -2.68 -7.75 2.81
CA VAL A 11 -2.93 -7.02 4.06
C VAL A 11 -2.95 -7.99 5.26
N SER A 12 -3.45 -9.21 5.07
CA SER A 12 -3.53 -10.23 6.12
C SER A 12 -2.17 -10.76 6.58
N ARG A 13 -1.13 -10.64 5.75
CA ARG A 13 0.18 -11.31 5.94
C ARG A 13 1.31 -10.36 6.29
N LEU A 14 1.21 -9.09 5.92
CA LEU A 14 2.28 -8.13 6.16
C LEU A 14 2.53 -7.91 7.67
N PRO A 15 3.78 -7.79 8.13
CA PRO A 15 4.05 -7.36 9.49
C PRO A 15 3.58 -5.91 9.70
N LEU A 16 3.32 -5.51 10.94
CA LEU A 16 2.94 -4.12 11.26
C LEU A 16 4.04 -3.45 12.10
N PRO A 17 4.45 -2.22 11.77
CA PRO A 17 4.12 -1.49 10.52
C PRO A 17 4.86 -2.08 9.29
N SER A 18 4.31 -1.89 8.09
CA SER A 18 4.95 -2.26 6.81
C SER A 18 4.87 -1.15 5.77
N HIS A 19 5.90 -1.01 4.94
CA HIS A 19 5.86 -0.15 3.75
C HIS A 19 4.93 -0.75 2.69
N VAL A 20 4.07 0.10 2.14
CA VAL A 20 3.13 -0.25 1.07
C VAL A 20 3.07 0.90 0.06
N VAL A 21 2.45 0.63 -1.09
CA VAL A 21 1.88 1.67 -1.94
C VAL A 21 0.35 1.57 -1.89
N VAL A 22 -0.31 2.72 -1.89
CA VAL A 22 -1.77 2.84 -1.78
C VAL A 22 -2.35 3.58 -2.97
N LEU A 23 -3.49 3.14 -3.49
CA LEU A 23 -4.20 3.80 -4.57
C LEU A 23 -5.25 4.77 -3.99
N VAL A 24 -5.01 6.07 -4.14
CA VAL A 24 -5.88 7.16 -3.67
C VAL A 24 -6.04 8.18 -4.79
N ASP A 25 -7.28 8.54 -5.10
CA ASP A 25 -7.61 9.46 -6.20
C ASP A 25 -6.97 9.04 -7.54
N ASP A 26 -7.00 7.73 -7.82
CA ASP A 26 -6.38 7.10 -9.01
C ASP A 26 -4.85 7.25 -9.11
N VAL A 27 -4.19 7.64 -8.01
CA VAL A 27 -2.73 7.81 -7.91
C VAL A 27 -2.17 6.85 -6.88
N TRP A 28 -1.10 6.13 -7.26
CA TRP A 28 -0.32 5.31 -6.34
C TRP A 28 0.61 6.18 -5.50
N ARG A 29 0.53 6.03 -4.17
CA ARG A 29 1.30 6.79 -3.19
C ARG A 29 2.05 5.86 -2.26
N ARG A 30 3.24 6.26 -1.83
CA ARG A 30 3.96 5.53 -0.78
C ARG A 30 3.28 5.77 0.56
N GLY A 31 3.19 4.73 1.37
CA GLY A 31 2.61 4.82 2.69
C GLY A 31 3.03 3.67 3.59
N TRP A 32 2.41 3.64 4.76
CA TRP A 32 2.60 2.63 5.78
C TRP A 32 1.30 1.93 6.07
N LEU A 33 1.29 0.61 6.04
CA LEU A 33 0.25 -0.19 6.67
C LEU A 33 0.54 -0.25 8.17
N ILE A 34 -0.33 0.34 8.97
CA ILE A 34 -0.15 0.48 10.44
C ILE A 34 -1.19 -0.31 11.24
N GLY A 35 -2.24 -0.82 10.58
CA GLY A 35 -3.27 -1.65 11.18
C GLY A 35 -4.01 -2.45 10.13
N ARG A 36 -4.79 -3.45 10.57
CA ARG A 36 -5.65 -4.25 9.68
C ARG A 36 -6.84 -4.80 10.44
N GLU A 37 -7.95 -4.94 9.73
CA GLU A 37 -9.19 -5.54 10.20
C GLU A 37 -9.79 -6.43 9.10
N HIS A 38 -10.51 -7.48 9.50
CA HIS A 38 -11.20 -8.40 8.59
C HIS A 38 -12.70 -8.27 8.82
N GLU A 39 -13.41 -7.82 7.79
CA GLU A 39 -14.86 -7.65 7.79
C GLU A 39 -15.51 -8.63 6.79
N GLU A 40 -16.85 -8.64 6.72
CA GLU A 40 -17.59 -9.49 5.78
C GLU A 40 -17.23 -9.22 4.31
N THR A 41 -16.76 -8.01 4.00
CA THR A 41 -16.36 -7.56 2.66
C THR A 41 -14.89 -7.85 2.35
N GLY A 42 -14.11 -8.38 3.31
CA GLY A 42 -12.69 -8.73 3.16
C GLY A 42 -11.76 -7.96 4.10
N TRP A 43 -10.49 -7.91 3.75
CA TRP A 43 -9.46 -7.22 4.53
C TRP A 43 -9.45 -5.72 4.23
N THR A 44 -9.40 -4.93 5.30
CA THR A 44 -9.19 -3.49 5.27
C THR A 44 -7.90 -3.15 5.98
N GLY A 45 -7.04 -2.35 5.33
CA GLY A 45 -5.82 -1.84 5.92
C GLY A 45 -6.01 -0.42 6.45
N MET A 46 -5.52 -0.16 7.66
CA MET A 46 -5.33 1.21 8.14
C MET A 46 -3.96 1.69 7.69
N VAL A 47 -3.96 2.72 6.85
CA VAL A 47 -2.76 3.23 6.17
C VAL A 47 -2.48 4.68 6.55
N GLN A 48 -1.21 5.04 6.56
CA GLN A 48 -0.73 6.42 6.70
C GLN A 48 0.09 6.81 5.47
N TYR A 49 -0.24 7.93 4.82
CA TYR A 49 0.42 8.37 3.59
C TYR A 49 0.38 9.91 3.48
N GLU A 50 1.23 10.47 2.60
CA GLU A 50 1.24 11.91 2.28
C GLU A 50 0.33 12.20 1.08
N GLY A 51 -0.60 13.14 1.23
CA GLY A 51 -1.45 13.64 0.15
C GLY A 51 -0.71 14.58 -0.80
N ASP A 52 -1.35 14.98 -1.91
CA ASP A 52 -0.75 15.94 -2.87
C ASP A 52 -0.53 17.34 -2.26
N ASP A 53 -1.25 17.62 -1.18
CA ASP A 53 -1.12 18.83 -0.36
C ASP A 53 0.08 18.77 0.61
N GLY A 54 0.83 17.67 0.62
CA GLY A 54 1.90 17.42 1.59
C GLY A 54 1.38 17.12 2.99
N VAL A 55 0.06 16.92 3.15
CA VAL A 55 -0.55 16.63 4.46
C VAL A 55 -0.59 15.13 4.67
N GLU A 56 -0.15 14.71 5.85
CA GLU A 56 -0.25 13.31 6.26
C GLU A 56 -1.71 12.93 6.55
N ARG A 57 -2.14 11.80 6.01
CA ARG A 57 -3.48 11.25 6.16
C ARG A 57 -3.41 9.84 6.72
N THR A 58 -4.34 9.53 7.62
CA THR A 58 -4.54 8.17 8.14
C THR A 58 -5.94 7.71 7.76
N GLU A 59 -6.03 6.68 6.92
CA GLU A 59 -7.29 6.25 6.32
C GLU A 59 -7.42 4.73 6.30
N ARG A 60 -8.66 4.26 6.14
CA ARG A 60 -8.98 2.85 5.90
C ARG A 60 -9.14 2.63 4.41
N LEU A 61 -8.37 1.70 3.85
CA LEU A 61 -8.48 1.32 2.46
C LEU A 61 -8.73 -0.19 2.34
N PRO A 62 -9.60 -0.62 1.42
CA PRO A 62 -9.76 -2.04 1.12
C PRO A 62 -8.46 -2.62 0.55
N ALA A 63 -8.23 -3.92 0.75
CA ALA A 63 -6.98 -4.58 0.34
C ALA A 63 -6.69 -4.49 -1.16
N ASP A 64 -7.71 -4.36 -2.01
CA ASP A 64 -7.58 -4.12 -3.45
C ASP A 64 -7.01 -2.73 -3.80
N ARG A 65 -6.75 -1.87 -2.82
CA ARG A 65 -6.06 -0.58 -3.02
C ARG A 65 -4.67 -0.54 -2.38
N ILE A 66 -4.20 -1.65 -1.85
CA ILE A 66 -2.93 -1.74 -1.13
C ILE A 66 -2.05 -2.76 -1.83
N ALA A 67 -0.85 -2.35 -2.22
CA ALA A 67 0.14 -3.23 -2.82
C ALA A 67 1.49 -3.08 -2.12
N LEU A 68 2.39 -4.04 -2.32
CA LEU A 68 3.79 -3.85 -1.97
C LEU A 68 4.40 -2.83 -2.92
N PRO A 69 5.33 -1.97 -2.45
CA PRO A 69 6.17 -1.24 -3.37
C PRO A 69 6.85 -2.24 -4.30
N GLU A 70 7.00 -1.88 -5.58
CA GLU A 70 7.84 -2.65 -6.50
C GLU A 70 9.16 -2.83 -5.78
N SER A 71 9.61 -4.08 -5.60
CA SER A 71 10.93 -4.30 -5.03
C SER A 71 11.87 -3.47 -5.89
N ASP A 72 12.55 -2.50 -5.27
CA ASP A 72 13.78 -1.92 -5.80
C ASP A 72 14.70 -3.13 -5.98
N ARG A 73 14.56 -3.86 -7.10
CA ARG A 73 15.63 -4.71 -7.58
C ARG A 73 16.78 -3.73 -7.68
N PRO A 74 17.90 -3.95 -6.96
CA PRO A 74 19.06 -3.11 -7.17
C PRO A 74 19.24 -3.10 -8.68
N THR A 75 19.19 -1.91 -9.27
CA THR A 75 19.58 -1.76 -10.66
C THR A 75 21.06 -2.09 -10.66
N GLU A 76 21.37 -3.37 -10.84
CA GLU A 76 22.69 -3.87 -11.18
C GLU A 76 22.93 -3.41 -12.62
N ARG A 77 23.08 -2.09 -12.79
CA ARG A 77 23.84 -1.54 -13.90
C ARG A 77 25.29 -1.65 -13.49
N ALA A 78 25.81 -2.85 -13.72
CA ALA A 78 27.21 -3.06 -13.95
C ALA A 78 27.69 -2.19 -15.13
N SER A 79 28.99 -1.86 -15.06
CA SER A 79 29.84 -1.13 -16.01
C SER A 79 29.89 0.39 -15.85
#